data_AF-A0A7C7AJ37-F1
#
_entry.id   AF-A0A7C7AJ37-F1
#
_cell.length_a   1.000
_cell.length_b   1.000
_cell.length_c   1.000
_cell.angle_alpha   90.00
_cell.angle_beta   90.00
_cell.angle_gamma   90.00
#
_symmetry.space_group_name_H-M   'P 1'
#
loop_
_entity.id
_entity.type
_entity.pdbx_description
1 polymer ?
#
loop_
_entity_poly.entity_id
_entity_poly.type
_entity_poly.pdbx_seq_one_letter_code
_entity_poly.pdbx_strand_id
1 'polypeptide(L)'
;MECPFCCFLRNYIGEFVRIGIVCNCDTNDHIYRDGYITRKSFLDSTIRLFSSPYKGKPIFTANCDSIFEVYIFPVVANSVETSETDADIEDIDTDDMEIEKNMDEKAIPDIDTMIEERLNLLKMVQGKLSEEEKEYE
;
A
#
# COMPACT_ATOMS: atom_id res chain seq x y z
N MET A 1 -11.81 13.17 -23.19
CA MET A 1 -11.80 11.75 -22.77
C MET A 1 -11.26 11.71 -21.36
N GLU A 2 -11.83 10.89 -20.48
CA GLU A 2 -11.24 10.68 -19.15
C GLU A 2 -9.96 9.85 -19.29
N CYS A 3 -8.87 10.32 -18.66
CA CYS A 3 -7.58 9.65 -18.68
C CYS A 3 -7.67 8.26 -18.01
N PRO A 4 -7.33 7.14 -18.70
CA PRO A 4 -7.44 5.80 -18.14
C PRO A 4 -6.64 5.62 -16.84
N PHE A 5 -5.44 6.20 -16.77
CA PHE A 5 -4.61 6.19 -15.56
C PHE A 5 -5.26 6.93 -14.40
N CYS A 6 -5.91 8.08 -14.65
CA CYS A 6 -6.65 8.80 -13.61
C CYS A 6 -7.82 7.96 -13.07
N CYS A 7 -8.56 7.30 -13.95
CA CYS A 7 -9.68 6.45 -13.53
C CYS A 7 -9.20 5.24 -12.73
N PHE A 8 -8.13 4.58 -13.18
CA PHE A 8 -7.52 3.46 -12.50
C PHE A 8 -6.96 3.84 -11.12
N LEU A 9 -6.14 4.90 -11.05
CA LEU A 9 -5.45 5.33 -9.84
C LEU A 9 -6.37 5.93 -8.77
N ARG A 10 -7.62 6.30 -9.10
CA ARG A 10 -8.61 6.74 -8.12
C ARG A 10 -8.92 5.70 -7.05
N ASN A 11 -8.78 4.41 -7.38
CA ASN A 11 -8.99 3.32 -6.42
C ASN A 11 -7.82 3.14 -5.44
N TYR A 12 -6.69 3.81 -5.68
CA TYR A 12 -5.45 3.68 -4.90
C TYR A 12 -5.13 4.95 -4.11
N ILE A 13 -6.15 5.73 -3.72
CA ILE A 13 -5.98 6.93 -2.90
C ILE A 13 -5.41 6.54 -1.53
N GLY A 14 -4.32 7.20 -1.14
CA GLY A 14 -3.60 6.94 0.10
C GLY A 14 -2.41 6.00 -0.08
N GLU A 15 -2.29 5.34 -1.23
CA GLU A 15 -1.20 4.41 -1.48
C GLU A 15 0.06 5.08 -2.03
N PHE A 16 1.19 4.45 -1.74
CA PHE A 16 2.48 4.80 -2.32
C PHE A 16 2.62 4.09 -3.66
N VAL A 17 2.94 4.84 -4.71
CA VAL A 17 3.10 4.30 -6.07
C VAL A 17 4.38 4.82 -6.69
N ARG A 18 4.83 4.12 -7.73
CA ARG A 18 5.86 4.60 -8.66
C ARG A 18 5.24 4.75 -10.04
N ILE A 19 5.47 5.89 -10.68
CA ILE A 19 5.00 6.18 -12.04
C ILE A 19 6.21 6.33 -12.95
N GLY A 20 6.23 5.57 -14.04
CA GLY A 20 7.16 5.74 -15.15
C GLY A 20 6.59 6.71 -16.18
N ILE A 21 7.36 7.73 -16.53
CA ILE A 21 6.99 8.69 -17.58
C ILE A 21 8.08 8.81 -18.64
N VAL A 22 7.65 9.05 -19.88
CA VAL A 22 8.54 9.44 -20.96
C VAL A 22 8.81 10.94 -20.84
N CYS A 23 10.07 11.31 -20.67
CA CYS A 23 10.47 12.70 -20.77
C CYS A 23 10.53 13.08 -22.25
N ASN A 24 9.73 14.06 -22.67
CA ASN A 24 9.83 14.66 -24.01
C ASN A 24 11.07 15.57 -24.17
N CYS A 25 12.12 15.35 -23.38
CA CYS A 25 13.41 15.94 -23.62
C CYS A 25 14.10 15.15 -24.76
N ASP A 26 14.92 15.80 -25.58
CA ASP A 26 15.45 15.31 -26.88
C ASP A 26 16.10 13.90 -26.87
N THR A 27 16.37 13.33 -25.71
CA THR A 27 16.93 11.99 -25.49
C THR A 27 15.87 10.88 -25.35
N ASN A 28 14.58 11.21 -25.26
CA ASN A 28 13.47 10.26 -25.03
C ASN A 28 13.72 9.37 -23.80
N ASP A 29 14.29 9.95 -22.75
CA ASP A 29 14.62 9.25 -21.52
C ASP A 29 13.37 8.95 -20.69
N HIS A 30 13.30 7.74 -20.13
CA HIS A 30 12.27 7.37 -19.19
C HIS A 30 12.69 7.73 -17.76
N ILE A 31 11.82 8.41 -17.02
CA ILE A 31 12.06 8.73 -15.61
C ILE A 31 10.99 8.12 -14.72
N TYR A 32 11.43 7.61 -13.57
CA TYR A 32 10.56 7.11 -12.52
C TYR A 32 10.41 8.13 -11.41
N ARG A 33 9.19 8.25 -10.89
CA ARG A 33 8.89 9.10 -9.74
C ARG A 33 7.97 8.38 -8.78
N ASP A 34 8.30 8.54 -7.51
CA ASP A 34 7.63 7.85 -6.41
C ASP A 34 6.89 8.85 -5.55
N GLY A 35 5.75 8.44 -5.00
CA GLY A 35 5.01 9.24 -4.05
C GLY A 35 3.59 8.74 -3.82
N TYR A 36 2.86 9.47 -3.00
CA TYR A 36 1.51 9.11 -2.61
C TYR A 36 0.47 9.65 -3.57
N ILE A 37 -0.52 8.82 -3.88
CA ILE A 37 -1.75 9.25 -4.54
C ILE A 37 -2.72 9.81 -3.49
N THR A 38 -3.34 10.94 -3.80
CA THR A 38 -4.34 11.58 -2.94
C THR A 38 -5.57 11.96 -3.76
N ARG A 39 -6.66 12.38 -3.11
CA ARG A 39 -7.83 12.95 -3.81
C ARG A 39 -7.48 14.15 -4.69
N LYS A 40 -6.38 14.86 -4.39
CA LYS A 40 -5.90 16.02 -5.15
C LYS A 40 -4.90 15.65 -6.25
N SER A 41 -4.67 14.35 -6.48
CA SER A 41 -3.73 13.87 -7.50
C SER A 41 -4.23 14.06 -8.92
N PHE A 42 -5.55 14.16 -9.13
CA PHE A 42 -6.14 14.17 -10.47
C PHE A 42 -6.67 15.55 -10.81
N LEU A 43 -6.01 16.26 -11.73
CA LEU A 43 -6.45 17.56 -12.20
C LEU A 43 -6.02 17.76 -13.65
N ASP A 44 -6.93 18.23 -14.51
CA ASP A 44 -6.64 18.66 -15.89
C ASP A 44 -5.79 17.66 -16.71
N SER A 45 -6.14 16.37 -16.67
CA SER A 45 -5.39 15.29 -17.34
C SER A 45 -3.93 15.15 -16.88
N THR A 46 -3.64 15.61 -15.66
CA THR A 46 -2.35 15.43 -14.99
C THR A 46 -2.51 14.57 -13.74
N ILE A 47 -1.43 13.88 -13.40
CA ILE A 47 -1.28 13.13 -12.16
C ILE A 47 -0.22 13.79 -11.29
N ARG A 48 -0.57 14.07 -10.04
CA ARG A 48 0.34 14.63 -9.03
C ARG A 48 0.65 13.60 -7.95
N LEU A 49 1.93 13.46 -7.62
CA LEU A 49 2.39 12.65 -6.49
C LEU A 49 2.69 13.56 -5.30
N PHE A 50 2.41 13.08 -4.10
CA PHE A 50 2.56 13.82 -2.85
C PHE A 50 3.59 13.18 -1.93
N SER A 51 4.21 13.99 -1.07
CA SER A 51 5.18 13.53 -0.07
C SER A 51 4.59 12.69 1.07
N SER A 52 3.28 12.75 1.27
CA SER A 52 2.54 12.07 2.34
C SER A 52 1.09 11.86 1.88
N PRO A 53 0.43 10.76 2.30
CA PRO A 53 -0.97 10.50 1.98
C PRO A 53 -1.91 11.53 2.65
N TYR A 54 -1.50 12.08 3.80
CA TYR A 54 -2.26 13.08 4.55
C TYR A 54 -1.50 14.41 4.59
N LYS A 55 -2.11 15.47 4.02
CA LYS A 55 -1.56 16.84 3.99
C LYS A 55 -0.15 16.96 3.38
N GLY A 56 0.26 16.01 2.55
CA GLY A 56 1.53 16.08 1.82
C GLY A 56 1.59 17.27 0.87
N LYS A 57 2.81 17.71 0.55
CA LYS A 57 3.04 18.68 -0.53
C LYS A 57 3.19 17.94 -1.85
N PRO A 58 2.77 18.52 -2.99
CA PRO A 58 3.04 17.94 -4.29
C PRO A 58 4.55 17.92 -4.52
N ILE A 59 5.09 16.76 -4.88
CA ILE A 59 6.52 16.57 -5.15
C ILE A 59 6.78 16.32 -6.63
N PHE A 60 5.74 15.93 -7.38
CA PHE A 60 5.85 15.65 -8.79
C PHE A 60 4.50 15.85 -9.50
N THR A 61 4.55 16.20 -10.78
CA THR A 61 3.38 16.36 -11.65
C THR A 61 3.75 15.92 -13.05
N ALA A 62 2.90 15.09 -13.66
CA ALA A 62 3.06 14.63 -15.03
C ALA A 62 1.74 14.68 -15.79
N ASN A 63 1.82 14.88 -17.10
CA ASN A 63 0.69 14.68 -18.00
C ASN A 63 0.38 13.19 -18.11
N CYS A 64 -0.91 12.84 -18.13
CA CYS A 64 -1.37 11.47 -18.33
C CYS A 64 -0.78 10.82 -19.59
N ASP A 65 -0.68 11.59 -20.68
CA ASP A 65 -0.23 11.08 -21.99
C ASP A 65 1.26 10.69 -21.99
N SER A 66 2.03 11.16 -21.01
CA SER A 66 3.45 10.84 -20.86
C SER A 66 3.67 9.61 -19.96
N ILE A 67 2.62 9.09 -19.32
CA ILE A 67 2.71 7.91 -18.45
C ILE A 67 2.69 6.65 -19.32
N PHE A 68 3.69 5.79 -19.14
CA PHE A 68 3.74 4.50 -19.83
C PHE A 68 3.61 3.31 -18.88
N GLU A 69 3.89 3.50 -17.58
CA GLU A 69 3.71 2.45 -16.59
C GLU A 69 3.48 2.97 -15.17
N VAL A 70 2.87 2.13 -14.34
CA VAL A 70 2.57 2.40 -12.94
C VAL A 70 2.83 1.15 -12.12
N TYR A 71 3.60 1.27 -11.05
CA TYR A 71 3.81 0.23 -10.05
C TYR A 71 3.07 0.58 -8.77
N ILE A 72 2.21 -0.33 -8.34
CA ILE A 72 1.53 -0.28 -7.05
C ILE A 72 2.28 -1.24 -6.13
N PHE A 73 2.69 -0.74 -4.98
CA PHE A 73 3.35 -1.56 -3.98
C PHE A 73 2.26 -2.17 -3.10
N PRO A 74 2.18 -3.50 -2.98
CA PRO A 74 1.18 -4.12 -2.13
C PRO A 74 1.35 -3.56 -0.72
N VAL A 75 0.27 -2.96 -0.20
CA VAL A 75 0.17 -2.76 1.23
C VAL A 75 0.15 -4.16 1.81
N VAL A 76 1.24 -4.56 2.48
CA VAL A 76 1.23 -5.76 3.30
C VAL A 76 0.27 -5.44 4.45
N ALA A 77 -1.03 -5.62 4.19
CA ALA A 77 -1.95 -5.89 5.26
C ALA A 77 -1.34 -7.09 5.98
N ASN A 78 -1.10 -6.97 7.28
CA ASN A 78 -0.96 -8.16 8.10
C ASN A 78 -2.30 -8.90 7.97
N SER A 79 -2.40 -9.77 6.98
CA SER A 79 -3.60 -10.53 6.67
C SER A 79 -3.76 -11.55 7.77
N VAL A 80 -4.67 -11.28 8.71
CA VAL A 80 -5.38 -12.36 9.37
C VAL A 80 -6.23 -12.99 8.29
N GLU A 81 -5.84 -14.17 7.85
CA GLU A 81 -6.62 -15.01 6.93
C GLU A 81 -8.01 -15.20 7.55
N THR A 82 -9.00 -14.51 7.01
CA THR A 82 -10.39 -14.91 7.17
C THR A 82 -10.62 -15.89 6.04
N SER A 83 -10.58 -17.18 6.38
CA SER A 83 -11.01 -18.23 5.47
C SER A 83 -12.49 -18.02 5.17
N GLU A 84 -12.77 -17.79 3.90
CA GLU A 84 -14.11 -17.81 3.33
C GLU A 84 -14.68 -19.22 3.52
N THR A 85 -15.78 -19.33 4.24
CA THR A 85 -16.74 -20.42 4.05
C THR A 85 -18.06 -19.80 3.64
N ASP A 86 -18.44 -20.07 2.39
CA ASP A 86 -19.71 -19.76 1.76
C ASP A 86 -20.91 -20.22 2.61
N ALA A 87 -21.90 -19.35 2.79
CA ALA A 87 -23.32 -19.71 2.76
C ALA A 87 -24.19 -18.43 2.75
N ASP A 88 -24.82 -18.19 1.60
CA ASP A 88 -26.17 -17.66 1.41
C ASP A 88 -26.58 -16.36 2.12
N ILE A 89 -26.59 -15.27 1.35
CA ILE A 89 -27.31 -14.04 1.67
C ILE A 89 -28.78 -14.22 1.25
N GLU A 90 -29.69 -14.34 2.22
CA GLU A 90 -31.10 -14.01 2.04
C GLU A 90 -31.48 -12.83 2.96
N ASP A 91 -32.20 -11.88 2.38
CA ASP A 91 -32.66 -10.60 2.94
C ASP A 91 -33.48 -10.74 4.24
N ILE A 92 -33.10 -10.03 5.32
CA ILE A 92 -34.03 -9.61 6.38
C ILE A 92 -33.60 -8.24 6.96
N ASP A 93 -34.39 -7.20 6.66
CA ASP A 93 -34.54 -6.00 7.48
C ASP A 93 -35.25 -6.37 8.80
N THR A 94 -34.64 -6.14 9.97
CA THR A 94 -35.39 -5.93 11.23
C THR A 94 -34.54 -5.24 12.30
N ASP A 95 -35.19 -4.30 12.98
CA ASP A 95 -34.75 -3.47 14.09
C ASP A 95 -34.23 -4.23 15.32
N ASP A 96 -33.35 -3.56 16.07
CA ASP A 96 -33.05 -3.70 17.51
C ASP A 96 -33.02 -5.12 18.11
N MET A 97 -31.82 -5.68 18.28
CA MET A 97 -31.57 -6.73 19.28
C MET A 97 -30.17 -6.64 19.89
N GLU A 98 -30.13 -6.63 21.22
CA GLU A 98 -28.97 -6.50 22.10
C GLU A 98 -27.91 -7.58 21.81
N ILE A 99 -26.71 -7.18 21.37
CA ILE A 99 -25.56 -8.10 21.26
C ILE A 99 -24.89 -8.16 22.64
N GLU A 100 -25.32 -9.13 23.43
CA GLU A 100 -24.61 -9.57 24.62
C GLU A 100 -23.21 -10.12 24.28
N LYS A 101 -22.27 -9.69 25.11
CA LYS A 101 -20.89 -10.14 25.28
C LYS A 101 -20.58 -11.56 24.80
N ASN A 102 -19.59 -11.66 23.91
CA ASN A 102 -18.52 -12.66 23.98
C ASN A 102 -17.25 -12.05 23.37
N MET A 103 -16.62 -11.14 24.10
CA MET A 103 -15.25 -10.69 23.83
C MET A 103 -14.31 -11.76 24.39
N ASP A 104 -13.81 -12.64 23.53
CA ASP A 104 -12.53 -13.28 23.80
C ASP A 104 -11.45 -12.24 23.49
N GLU A 105 -11.07 -11.48 24.52
CA GLU A 105 -9.98 -10.51 24.48
C GLU A 105 -8.67 -11.26 24.18
N LYS A 106 -8.33 -11.41 22.90
CA LYS A 106 -6.92 -11.52 22.52
C LYS A 106 -6.29 -10.15 22.76
N ALA A 107 -5.86 -9.96 24.01
CA ALA A 107 -5.16 -8.77 24.45
C ALA A 107 -4.05 -8.43 23.45
N ILE A 108 -4.05 -7.19 22.98
CA ILE A 108 -2.94 -6.66 22.20
C ILE A 108 -1.68 -6.85 23.06
N PRO A 109 -0.65 -7.58 22.57
CA PRO A 109 0.54 -7.84 23.36
C PRO A 109 1.21 -6.52 23.74
N ASP A 110 1.75 -6.48 24.95
CA ASP A 110 2.41 -5.29 25.46
C ASP A 110 3.62 -4.90 24.58
N ILE A 111 3.92 -3.61 24.55
CA ILE A 111 4.99 -3.04 23.71
C ILE A 111 6.33 -3.74 24.00
N ASP A 112 6.61 -4.09 25.26
CA ASP A 112 7.85 -4.77 25.63
C ASP A 112 7.94 -6.16 25.00
N THR A 113 6.81 -6.86 24.91
CA THR A 113 6.71 -8.19 24.28
C THR A 113 6.97 -8.08 22.77
N MET A 114 6.41 -7.05 22.12
CA MET A 114 6.62 -6.81 20.69
C MET A 114 8.07 -6.43 20.36
N ILE A 115 8.74 -5.70 21.25
CA ILE A 115 10.16 -5.33 21.08
C ILE A 115 11.05 -6.57 21.21
N GLU A 116 10.77 -7.45 22.18
CA GLU A 116 11.54 -8.68 22.39
C GLU A 116 11.41 -9.66 21.22
N GLU A 117 10.19 -9.86 20.70
CA GLU A 117 9.96 -10.65 19.49
C GLU A 117 10.74 -10.10 18.29
N ARG A 118 10.72 -8.78 18.10
CA ARG A 118 11.46 -8.13 17.02
C ARG A 118 12.98 -8.32 17.16
N LEU A 119 13.51 -8.25 18.38
CA LEU A 119 14.93 -8.49 18.65
C LEU A 119 15.33 -9.94 18.37
N ASN A 120 14.49 -10.91 18.70
CA ASN A 120 14.74 -12.32 18.42
C ASN A 120 14.75 -12.61 16.92
N LEU A 121 13.83 -12.04 16.15
CA LEU A 121 13.83 -12.16 14.69
C LEU A 121 15.11 -11.59 14.06
N LEU A 122 15.57 -10.42 14.53
CA LEU A 122 16.82 -9.82 14.03
C LEU A 122 18.04 -10.69 14.31
N LYS A 123 18.13 -11.31 15.49
CA LYS A 123 19.21 -12.25 15.83
C LYS A 123 19.19 -13.49 14.94
N MET A 124 18.02 -14.04 14.63
CA MET A 124 17.91 -15.19 13.72
C MET A 124 18.39 -14.86 12.31
N VAL A 125 18.01 -13.69 11.78
CA VAL A 125 18.44 -13.24 10.45
C VAL A 125 19.95 -13.03 10.41
N GLN A 126 20.53 -12.39 11.43
CA GLN A 126 21.98 -12.21 11.52
C GLN A 126 22.74 -13.54 11.62
N GLY A 127 22.20 -14.51 12.36
CA GLY A 127 22.78 -15.85 12.46
C GLY A 127 22.81 -16.55 11.10
N LYS A 128 21.70 -16.54 10.37
CA LYS A 128 21.58 -17.15 9.04
C LYS A 128 22.52 -16.53 8.01
N LEU A 129 22.64 -15.19 8.01
CA LEU A 129 23.58 -14.49 7.12
C LEU A 129 25.04 -14.87 7.40
N SER A 130 25.42 -15.05 8.68
CA SER A 130 26.77 -15.47 9.05
C SER A 130 27.07 -16.94 8.71
N GLU A 131 26.04 -17.80 8.67
CA GLU A 131 26.18 -19.19 8.23
C GLU A 131 26.30 -19.28 6.72
N GLU A 132 25.49 -18.52 5.98
CA GLU A 132 25.58 -18.42 4.51
C GLU A 132 26.95 -17.88 4.08
N GLU A 133 27.49 -16.84 4.72
CA GLU A 133 28.82 -16.29 4.38
C GLU A 133 29.96 -17.30 4.57
N LYS A 134 29.85 -18.25 5.51
CA LYS A 134 30.86 -19.30 5.74
C LYS A 134 30.72 -20.50 4.82
N GLU A 135 29.56 -20.68 4.19
CA GLU A 135 29.33 -21.76 3.21
C GLU A 135 29.94 -21.41 1.84
N TYR A 136 30.24 -20.13 1.59
CA TYR A 136 30.83 -19.63 0.34
C TYR A 136 32.34 -19.29 0.41
N GLU A 137 33.03 -19.60 1.52
CA GLU A 137 34.52 -19.59 1.62
C GLU A 137 35.12 -20.98 1.34
#